data_AF-A0A416HNA9-F1
#
_entry.id   AF-A0A416HNA9-F1
#
_cell.length_a   1.000
_cell.length_b   1.000
_cell.length_c   1.000
_cell.angle_alpha   90.00
_cell.angle_beta   90.00
_cell.angle_gamma   90.00
#
_symmetry.space_group_name_H-M   'P 1'
#
loop_
_entity.id
_entity.type
_entity.pdbx_description
1 polymer ?
#
loop_
_entity_poly.entity_id
_entity_poly.type
_entity_poly.pdbx_seq_one_letter_code
_entity_poly.pdbx_strand_id
1 'polypeptide(L)' 'MKTFEYIVESLDGDYANLRRTDEESGECKLVARALLPSETGEGTRLKYELLQYRIME' A
#
# COMPACT_ATOMS: atom_id res chain seq x y z
N MET A 1 1.89 -8.73 16.84
CA MET A 1 2.43 -8.81 15.47
C MET A 1 2.43 -7.40 14.90
N LYS A 2 3.48 -6.98 14.17
CA LYS A 2 3.54 -5.61 13.61
C LYS A 2 2.73 -5.56 12.31
N THR A 3 1.71 -4.73 12.31
CA THR A 3 0.89 -4.40 11.14
C THR A 3 1.22 -3.00 10.71
N PHE A 4 1.22 -2.74 9.41
CA PHE A 4 1.45 -1.40 8.88
C PHE A 4 0.30 -1.01 7.98
N GLU A 5 -0.19 0.21 8.15
CA GLU A 5 -1.23 0.78 7.31
C GLU A 5 -0.58 1.66 6.25
N TYR A 6 -0.98 1.40 5.01
CA TYR A 6 -0.57 2.16 3.85
C TYR A 6 -1.80 2.67 3.10
N ILE A 7 -1.64 3.77 2.40
CA ILE A 7 -2.61 4.24 1.42
C ILE A 7 -1.90 4.38 0.07
N VAL A 8 -2.56 3.95 -0.99
CA VAL A 8 -2.05 4.15 -2.35
C VAL A 8 -2.18 5.62 -2.68
N GLU A 9 -1.06 6.33 -2.75
CA GLU A 9 -1.02 7.74 -3.10
C GLU A 9 -1.20 7.95 -4.60
N SER A 10 -0.53 7.14 -5.42
CA SER A 10 -0.63 7.18 -6.89
C SER A 10 -0.24 5.83 -7.49
N LEU A 11 -0.75 5.55 -8.70
CA LEU A 11 -0.38 4.39 -9.50
C LEU A 11 0.35 4.85 -10.76
N ASP A 12 1.57 4.36 -10.99
CA ASP A 12 2.39 4.71 -12.14
C ASP A 12 2.74 3.43 -12.92
N GLY A 13 1.94 3.15 -13.97
CA GLY A 13 2.06 1.94 -14.79
C GLY A 13 1.89 0.64 -13.99
N ASP A 14 2.99 -0.12 -13.85
CA ASP A 14 3.08 -1.37 -13.10
C ASP A 14 3.45 -1.16 -11.61
N TYR A 15 3.61 0.08 -11.17
CA TYR A 15 4.02 0.43 -9.81
C TYR A 15 2.95 1.23 -9.06
N ALA A 16 2.98 1.13 -7.74
CA ALA A 16 2.11 1.81 -6.81
C ALA A 16 2.95 2.51 -5.74
N ASN A 17 2.66 3.79 -5.49
CA ASN A 17 3.25 4.55 -4.40
C ASN A 17 2.40 4.38 -3.15
N LEU A 18 2.93 3.68 -2.15
CA LEU A 18 2.26 3.41 -0.89
C LEU A 18 2.79 4.35 0.20
N ARG A 19 1.96 5.28 0.65
CA ARG A 19 2.28 6.15 1.79
C ARG A 19 1.89 5.46 3.09
N ARG A 20 2.78 5.39 4.08
CA ARG A 20 2.40 4.90 5.42
C ARG A 20 1.46 5.91 6.07
N THR A 21 0.39 5.43 6.69
CA THR A 21 -0.56 6.25 7.45
C THR A 21 -0.47 6.05 8.95
N ASP A 22 0.14 4.95 9.39
CA ASP A 22 0.32 4.59 10.80
C ASP A 22 1.44 5.42 11.48
N GLU A 23 2.30 6.08 10.71
CA GLU A 23 3.41 6.91 11.19
C GLU A 23 3.48 8.16 10.31
N GLU A 24 3.96 9.28 10.86
CA GLU A 24 4.27 10.50 10.10
C GLU A 24 5.56 10.33 9.30
N SER A 25 5.59 9.29 8.46
CA SER A 25 6.67 9.04 7.53
C SER A 25 6.22 9.58 6.19
N GLY A 26 6.80 10.70 5.76
CA GLY A 26 6.55 11.30 4.44
C GLY A 26 7.10 10.48 3.28
N GLU A 27 7.63 9.28 3.53
CA GLU A 27 8.18 8.42 2.50
C GLU A 27 7.11 7.52 1.88
N CYS A 28 6.99 7.64 0.55
CA CYS A 28 6.19 6.75 -0.26
C CYS A 28 7.00 5.53 -0.68
N LYS A 29 6.48 4.34 -0.36
CA LYS A 29 7.09 3.06 -0.74
C LYS A 29 6.59 2.65 -2.11
N LEU A 30 7.51 2.50 -3.05
CA LEU A 30 7.20 2.05 -4.40
C LEU A 30 7.09 0.51 -4.42
N VAL A 31 5.91 -0.01 -4.80
CA VAL A 31 5.59 -1.45 -4.80
C VAL A 31 5.00 -1.83 -6.15
N ALA A 32 5.41 -2.98 -6.70
CA ALA A 32 4.83 -3.48 -7.96
C ALA A 32 3.37 -3.89 -7.76
N ARG A 33 2.49 -3.50 -8.68
CA ARG A 33 1.06 -3.84 -8.67
C ARG A 33 0.82 -5.35 -8.73
N ALA A 34 1.75 -6.11 -9.29
CA ALA A 34 1.71 -7.57 -9.29
C ALA A 34 1.78 -8.20 -7.89
N LEU A 35 2.31 -7.49 -6.90
CA LEU A 35 2.35 -7.92 -5.50
C LEU A 35 1.10 -7.48 -4.71
N LEU A 36 0.31 -6.59 -5.29
CA LEU A 36 -0.88 -6.03 -4.67
C LEU A 36 -2.13 -6.76 -5.15
N PRO A 37 -3.22 -6.75 -4.37
CA PRO A 37 -4.50 -7.28 -4.83
C PRO A 37 -4.97 -6.57 -6.10
N SER A 38 -5.62 -7.28 -7.02
CA SER A 38 -6.05 -6.72 -8.32
C SER A 38 -7.06 -5.58 -8.20
N GLU A 39 -7.77 -5.49 -7.07
CA GLU A 39 -8.73 -4.42 -6.74
C GLU A 39 -8.06 -3.16 -6.18
N THR A 40 -6.73 -3.11 -6.13
CA THR A 40 -5.99 -1.95 -5.60
C THR A 40 -6.05 -0.77 -6.57
N GLY A 41 -6.59 0.35 -6.10
CA GLY A 41 -6.69 1.62 -6.82
C GLY A 41 -5.98 2.76 -6.08
N GLU A 42 -5.93 3.94 -6.69
CA GLU A 42 -5.49 5.17 -6.02
C GLU A 42 -6.45 5.51 -4.87
N GLY A 43 -5.91 5.87 -3.71
CA GLY A 43 -6.68 6.10 -2.49
C GLY A 43 -7.07 4.83 -1.73
N THR A 44 -6.82 3.63 -2.26
CA THR A 44 -7.09 2.37 -1.56
C THR A 44 -6.20 2.24 -0.32
N ARG A 45 -6.78 1.83 0.80
CA ARG A 45 -6.05 1.53 2.03
C ARG A 45 -5.60 0.06 2.01
N LEU A 46 -4.35 -0.15 2.35
CA LEU A 46 -3.72 -1.47 2.37
C LEU A 46 -3.15 -1.74 3.76
N LYS A 47 -3.43 -2.92 4.29
CA LYS A 47 -2.79 -3.47 5.47
C LYS A 47 -1.66 -4.37 5.05
N TYR A 48 -0.46 -4.11 5.54
CA TYR A 48 0.66 -5.03 5.42
C TYR A 48 0.81 -5.83 6.72
N GLU A 49 0.65 -7.15 6.61
CA GLU A 49 0.73 -8.09 7.74
C GLU A 49 1.29 -9.42 7.23
N LEU A 50 2.24 -10.03 7.97
CA LEU A 50 2.82 -11.34 7.64
C LEU A 50 3.34 -11.44 6.19
N LEU A 51 4.05 -10.41 5.73
CA LEU A 51 4.60 -10.30 4.36
C LEU A 51 3.54 -10.28 3.25
N GLN A 52 2.28 -9.97 3.58
CA GLN A 52 1.17 -9.88 2.63
C GLN A 52 0.45 -8.54 2.73
N TYR A 53 0.03 -8.02 1.58
CA TYR A 53 -0.82 -6.84 1.48
C TYR A 53 -2.28 -7.28 1.36
N ARG A 54 -3.17 -6.66 2.14
CA ARG A 54 -4.63 -6.84 2.05
C ARG A 54 -5.30 -5.49 1.92
N ILE A 55 -6.35 -5.41 1.11
CA ILE A 55 -7.19 -4.21 1.06
C ILE A 55 -7.94 -4.09 2.39
N MET A 56 -7.91 -2.88 2.95
CA MET A 56 -8.75 -2.50 4.08
C MET A 56 -9.98 -1.82 3.49
N GLU A 57 -11.13 -2.48 3.59
CA GLU A 57 -12.45 -1.95 3.21
C GLU A 57 -12.88 -0.81 4.15
#